data_AF-A0A2E5G0J6-F1
#
_entry.id   AF-A0A2E5G0J6-F1
#
_cell.length_a   1.000
_cell.length_b   1.000
_cell.length_c   1.000
_cell.angle_alpha   90.00
_cell.angle_beta   90.00
_cell.angle_gamma   90.00
#
_symmetry.space_group_name_H-M   'P 1'
#
loop_
_entity.id
_entity.type
_entity.pdbx_description
1 polymer ?
#
loop_
_entity_poly.entity_id
_entity_poly.type
_entity_poly.pdbx_seq_one_letter_code
_entity_poly.pdbx_strand_id
1 'polypeptide(L)'
;MVDSVLWYDENWLELAKMDRDRFVSISSAEAREGLVVTPAIFLTGRYLHINVCVQSGGGVRVGLADGQGKVFDGFGREQCEPMAGNCVSCQVQWRNKIRIPDTQFMGIHFYLENADLFSF
;
A
#
# COMPACT_ATOMS: atom_id res chain seq x y z
N MET A 1 12.56 -8.21 -67.36
CA MET A 1 11.76 -7.20 -66.63
C MET A 1 11.03 -7.95 -65.53
N VAL A 2 11.59 -7.96 -64.32
CA VAL A 2 10.93 -8.52 -63.15
C VAL A 2 11.27 -7.55 -62.01
N ASP A 3 10.30 -6.72 -61.65
CA ASP A 3 10.39 -5.85 -60.48
C ASP A 3 10.16 -6.70 -59.23
N SER A 4 11.16 -6.77 -58.36
CA SER A 4 11.04 -7.36 -57.04
C SER A 4 10.46 -6.33 -56.07
N VAL A 5 9.21 -6.53 -55.68
CA VAL A 5 8.54 -5.81 -54.57
C VAL A 5 9.23 -6.20 -53.26
N LEU A 6 9.85 -5.24 -52.59
CA LEU A 6 10.35 -5.40 -51.22
C LEU A 6 9.24 -4.97 -50.25
N TRP A 7 8.67 -5.94 -49.54
CA TRP A 7 7.78 -5.69 -48.41
C TRP A 7 8.63 -5.40 -47.17
N TYR A 8 8.46 -4.22 -46.57
CA TYR A 8 8.93 -3.93 -45.21
C TYR A 8 7.75 -4.13 -44.26
N ASP A 9 7.74 -5.24 -43.53
CA ASP A 9 6.84 -5.42 -42.39
C ASP A 9 7.55 -4.89 -41.13
N GLU A 10 7.25 -3.65 -40.75
CA GLU A 10 7.63 -3.11 -39.44
C GLU A 10 6.51 -3.37 -38.43
N ASN A 11 6.54 -4.54 -37.79
CA ASN A 11 5.69 -4.83 -36.64
C ASN A 11 6.52 -4.76 -35.35
N TRP A 12 6.26 -3.75 -34.54
CA TRP A 12 6.85 -3.55 -33.22
C TRP A 12 5.77 -3.73 -32.15
N LEU A 13 5.58 -4.97 -31.72
CA LEU A 13 4.83 -5.27 -30.50
C LEU A 13 5.83 -5.34 -29.35
N GLU A 14 5.81 -4.33 -28.49
CA GLU A 14 6.55 -4.34 -27.24
C GLU A 14 5.60 -4.59 -26.06
N LEU A 15 6.05 -5.42 -25.13
CA LEU A 15 5.29 -5.81 -23.95
C LEU A 15 5.73 -4.98 -22.74
N ALA A 16 4.83 -4.16 -22.21
CA ALA A 16 4.98 -3.58 -20.88
C ALA A 16 4.43 -4.54 -19.82
N LYS A 17 5.21 -4.81 -18.77
CA LYS A 17 4.77 -5.58 -17.59
C LYS A 17 4.81 -4.67 -16.35
N MET A 18 3.77 -4.75 -15.54
CA MET A 18 3.68 -4.06 -14.25
C MET A 18 3.08 -4.97 -13.19
N ASP A 19 3.53 -4.83 -11.95
CA ASP A 19 2.99 -5.59 -10.82
C ASP A 19 1.60 -5.07 -10.41
N ARG A 20 0.83 -5.95 -9.75
CA ARG A 20 -0.56 -5.68 -9.35
C ARG A 20 -0.67 -4.38 -8.54
N ASP A 21 -1.63 -3.55 -8.92
CA ASP A 21 -2.02 -2.31 -8.24
C ASP A 21 -0.89 -1.26 -8.10
N ARG A 22 0.17 -1.32 -8.93
CA ARG A 22 1.34 -0.40 -8.87
C ARG A 22 1.23 0.83 -9.78
N PHE A 23 0.03 1.28 -10.11
CA PHE A 23 -0.17 2.40 -11.05
C PHE A 23 0.18 3.76 -10.47
N VAL A 24 -0.17 4.00 -9.20
CA VAL A 24 0.02 5.27 -8.48
C VAL A 24 0.30 4.98 -7.01
N SER A 25 1.15 5.78 -6.38
CA SER A 25 1.41 5.70 -4.95
C SER A 25 1.14 7.03 -4.24
N ILE A 26 0.85 6.91 -2.95
CA ILE A 26 1.03 8.00 -1.99
C ILE A 26 2.42 7.82 -1.37
N SER A 27 3.28 8.81 -1.52
CA SER A 27 4.71 8.70 -1.15
C SER A 27 5.09 9.67 -0.04
N SER A 28 5.94 9.21 0.88
CA SER A 28 6.63 10.08 1.85
C SER A 28 8.14 10.13 1.54
N ALA A 29 8.75 11.31 1.60
CA ALA A 29 10.20 11.47 1.49
C ALA A 29 10.93 11.13 2.81
N GLU A 30 12.25 10.97 2.75
CA GLU A 30 13.10 10.63 3.91
C GLU A 30 13.04 11.68 5.04
N ALA A 31 12.86 12.96 4.70
CA ALA A 31 13.02 14.05 5.67
C ALA A 31 11.93 14.10 6.76
N ARG A 32 10.75 13.52 6.54
CA ARG A 32 9.63 13.57 7.51
C ARG A 32 8.63 12.45 7.28
N GLU A 33 8.14 11.87 8.37
CA GLU A 33 6.99 10.97 8.35
C GLU A 33 5.74 11.65 7.76
N GLY A 34 5.12 10.98 6.79
CA GLY A 34 3.80 11.32 6.25
C GLY A 34 2.68 10.61 7.01
N LEU A 35 1.52 11.27 7.10
CA LEU A 35 0.29 10.69 7.66
C LEU A 35 -0.82 10.73 6.60
N VAL A 36 -1.37 9.55 6.30
CA VAL A 36 -2.57 9.41 5.47
C VAL A 36 -3.71 8.93 6.36
N VAL A 37 -4.83 9.64 6.34
CA VAL A 37 -6.05 9.29 7.10
C VAL A 37 -7.17 9.00 6.12
N THR A 38 -7.78 7.83 6.21
CA THR A 38 -8.96 7.48 5.41
C THR A 38 -10.24 7.90 6.13
N PRO A 39 -11.32 8.20 5.38
CA PRO A 39 -12.66 8.22 5.96
C PRO A 39 -12.98 6.88 6.62
N ALA A 40 -13.80 6.92 7.68
CA ALA A 40 -14.32 5.70 8.28
C ALA A 40 -15.37 5.06 7.38
N ILE A 41 -15.23 3.75 7.14
CA ILE A 41 -16.14 2.96 6.32
C ILE A 41 -16.49 1.64 7.02
N PHE A 42 -17.56 0.98 6.58
CA PHE A 42 -17.89 -0.38 7.04
C PHE A 42 -16.99 -1.42 6.36
N LEU A 43 -16.08 -2.00 7.12
CA LEU A 43 -15.19 -3.08 6.69
C LEU A 43 -15.81 -4.45 6.96
N THR A 44 -15.74 -5.34 5.97
CA THR A 44 -16.22 -6.73 6.06
C THR A 44 -15.09 -7.74 6.25
N GLY A 45 -13.83 -7.29 6.12
CA GLY A 45 -12.64 -8.11 6.28
C GLY A 45 -12.30 -8.40 7.75
N ARG A 46 -11.43 -9.39 7.96
CA ARG A 46 -10.86 -9.70 9.30
C ARG A 46 -9.40 -9.30 9.45
N TYR A 47 -8.70 -9.16 8.33
CA TYR A 47 -7.28 -8.87 8.25
C TYR A 47 -7.08 -7.69 7.31
N LEU A 48 -6.15 -6.81 7.66
CA LEU A 48 -5.77 -5.69 6.80
C LEU A 48 -4.52 -6.08 6.03
N HIS A 49 -4.55 -5.89 4.71
CA HIS A 49 -3.41 -6.12 3.83
C HIS A 49 -3.10 -4.84 3.08
N ILE A 50 -1.83 -4.52 2.91
CA ILE A 50 -1.40 -3.32 2.17
C ILE A 50 -0.37 -3.68 1.09
N ASN A 51 -0.35 -2.87 0.04
CA ASN A 51 0.62 -2.93 -1.04
C ASN A 51 1.58 -1.74 -0.89
N VAL A 52 2.85 -2.03 -0.62
CA VAL A 52 3.85 -1.01 -0.28
C VAL A 52 5.23 -1.28 -0.90
N CYS A 53 5.97 -0.21 -1.15
CA CYS A 53 7.41 -0.26 -1.36
C CYS A 53 8.09 0.64 -0.32
N VAL A 54 8.91 0.06 0.54
CA VAL A 54 9.63 0.80 1.57
C VAL A 54 11.10 0.88 1.18
N GLN A 55 11.62 2.10 1.12
CA GLN A 55 13.02 2.35 0.80
C GLN A 55 13.92 2.06 2.02
N SER A 56 15.22 1.98 1.80
CA SER A 56 16.19 1.76 2.89
C SER A 56 16.07 2.83 3.98
N GLY A 57 16.05 2.41 5.24
CA GLY A 57 15.87 3.29 6.39
C GLY A 57 14.44 3.80 6.61
N GLY A 58 13.49 3.40 5.77
CA GLY A 58 12.08 3.74 5.90
C GLY A 58 11.26 2.71 6.69
N GLY A 59 9.96 2.95 6.75
CA GLY A 59 9.00 2.07 7.39
C GLY A 59 7.56 2.46 7.11
N VAL A 60 6.65 1.50 7.24
CA VAL A 60 5.21 1.74 7.27
C VAL A 60 4.61 1.18 8.55
N ARG A 61 3.83 2.01 9.24
CA ARG A 61 3.01 1.62 10.39
C ARG A 61 1.56 2.00 10.13
N VAL A 62 0.64 1.30 10.79
CA VAL A 62 -0.79 1.46 10.56
C VAL A 62 -1.54 1.57 11.88
N GLY A 63 -2.43 2.55 11.95
CA GLY A 63 -3.40 2.71 13.01
C GLY A 63 -4.82 2.44 12.52
N LEU A 64 -5.70 1.93 13.40
CA LEU A 64 -7.13 1.83 13.15
C LEU A 64 -7.87 2.78 14.10
N ALA A 65 -8.81 3.55 13.55
CA ALA A 65 -9.52 4.59 14.30
C ALA A 65 -11.04 4.50 14.14
N ASP A 66 -11.78 4.99 15.12
CA ASP A 66 -13.23 5.11 15.06
C ASP A 66 -13.70 6.23 14.10
N GLY A 67 -15.02 6.41 14.00
CA GLY A 67 -15.62 7.45 13.17
C GLY A 67 -15.30 8.89 13.57
N GLN A 68 -14.67 9.11 14.73
CA GLN A 68 -14.21 10.42 15.20
C GLN A 68 -12.69 10.58 15.03
N GLY A 69 -12.00 9.57 14.47
CA GLY A 69 -10.55 9.58 14.30
C GLY A 69 -9.78 9.16 15.56
N LYS A 70 -10.46 8.68 16.61
CA LYS A 70 -9.78 8.16 17.81
C LYS A 70 -9.30 6.74 17.52
N VAL A 71 -7.98 6.55 17.64
CA VAL A 71 -7.34 5.24 17.47
C VAL A 71 -7.83 4.24 18.51
N PHE A 72 -8.12 3.01 18.09
CA PHE A 72 -8.51 1.93 18.99
C PHE A 72 -7.32 1.45 19.83
N ASP A 73 -7.60 1.12 21.10
CA ASP A 73 -6.58 0.64 22.01
C ASP A 73 -5.90 -0.64 21.49
N GLY A 74 -4.57 -0.60 21.40
CA GLY A 74 -3.77 -1.70 20.87
C GLY A 74 -3.68 -1.77 19.34
N PHE A 75 -4.29 -0.82 18.62
CA PHE A 75 -4.24 -0.70 17.16
C PHE A 75 -3.63 0.63 16.71
N GLY A 76 -2.74 1.21 17.50
CA GLY A 76 -2.04 2.45 17.16
C GLY A 76 -0.67 2.23 16.54
N ARG A 77 -0.06 3.34 16.09
CA ARG A 77 1.29 3.39 15.49
C ARG A 77 2.33 2.62 16.30
N GLU A 78 2.37 2.85 17.60
CA GLU A 78 3.34 2.28 18.53
C GLU A 78 3.13 0.78 18.78
N GLN A 79 1.92 0.28 18.51
CA GLN A 79 1.61 -1.14 18.62
C GLN A 79 1.73 -1.85 17.28
N CYS A 80 1.74 -1.14 16.15
CA CYS A 80 1.96 -1.75 14.83
C CYS A 80 3.38 -2.29 14.74
N GLU A 81 3.55 -3.50 14.21
CA GLU A 81 4.88 -3.97 13.81
C GLU A 81 5.28 -3.22 12.52
N PRO A 82 6.50 -2.65 12.44
CA PRO A 82 6.92 -1.90 11.26
C PRO A 82 7.06 -2.81 10.04
N MET A 83 6.48 -2.39 8.92
CA MET A 83 6.62 -3.07 7.64
C MET A 83 7.72 -2.42 6.81
N ALA A 84 8.51 -3.25 6.12
CA ALA A 84 9.63 -2.84 5.27
C ALA A 84 9.71 -3.71 4.00
N GLY A 85 10.53 -3.28 3.04
CA GLY A 85 10.73 -3.96 1.76
C GLY A 85 9.63 -3.69 0.72
N ASN A 86 9.64 -4.48 -0.34
CA ASN A 86 8.68 -4.38 -1.43
C ASN A 86 7.67 -5.53 -1.35
N CYS A 87 6.40 -5.22 -1.09
CA CYS A 87 5.35 -6.23 -0.94
C CYS A 87 4.05 -5.81 -1.62
N VAL A 88 3.51 -6.69 -2.48
CA VAL A 88 2.23 -6.46 -3.17
C VAL A 88 1.01 -6.81 -2.32
N SER A 89 1.20 -7.51 -1.20
CA SER A 89 0.16 -7.81 -0.20
C SER A 89 0.82 -8.25 1.11
N CYS A 90 1.13 -7.29 1.99
CA CYS A 90 1.62 -7.58 3.35
C CYS A 90 0.49 -7.45 4.35
N GLN A 91 0.35 -8.44 5.22
CA GLN A 91 -0.61 -8.40 6.31
C GLN A 91 -0.10 -7.47 7.41
N VAL A 92 -0.93 -6.51 7.80
CA VAL A 92 -0.65 -5.62 8.92
C VAL A 92 -0.77 -6.41 10.23
N GLN A 93 0.20 -6.20 11.12
CA GLN A 93 0.21 -6.82 12.44
C GLN A 93 0.43 -5.74 13.50
N TRP A 94 -0.23 -5.91 14.63
CA TRP A 94 0.02 -5.17 15.85
C TRP A 94 0.51 -6.15 16.92
N ARG A 95 1.11 -5.63 18.00
CA ARG A 95 1.66 -6.43 19.09
C ARG A 95 0.63 -7.45 19.58
N ASN A 96 0.92 -8.73 19.36
CA ASN A 96 0.05 -9.87 19.69
C ASN A 96 -1.35 -9.85 19.03
N LYS A 97 -1.55 -9.11 17.93
CA LYS A 97 -2.86 -8.96 17.24
C LYS A 97 -2.65 -8.93 15.73
N ILE A 98 -3.34 -9.80 15.00
CA ILE A 98 -3.34 -9.79 13.53
C ILE A 98 -4.71 -9.47 12.93
N ARG A 99 -5.78 -9.58 13.73
CA ARG A 99 -7.16 -9.36 13.32
C ARG A 99 -7.58 -7.93 13.67
N ILE A 100 -8.30 -7.27 12.78
CA ILE A 100 -8.91 -5.97 13.06
C ILE A 100 -9.95 -6.10 14.21
N PRO A 101 -10.30 -5.01 14.92
CA PRO A 101 -11.31 -5.07 15.98
C PRO A 101 -12.66 -5.55 15.44
N ASP A 102 -13.51 -6.13 16.30
CA ASP A 102 -14.83 -6.64 15.89
C ASP A 102 -15.87 -5.54 15.59
N THR A 103 -15.49 -4.26 15.67
CA THR A 103 -16.25 -3.16 15.08
C THR A 103 -16.02 -3.11 13.57
N GLN A 104 -17.04 -2.77 12.79
CA GLN A 104 -16.91 -2.72 11.34
C GLN A 104 -16.76 -1.29 10.82
N PHE A 105 -17.17 -0.27 11.57
CA PHE A 105 -17.06 1.12 11.13
C PHE A 105 -15.75 1.75 11.64
N MET A 106 -14.76 1.89 10.75
CA MET A 106 -13.43 2.42 11.12
C MET A 106 -12.70 3.10 9.97
N GLY A 107 -11.83 4.03 10.32
CA GLY A 107 -10.83 4.63 9.44
C GLY A 107 -9.45 4.00 9.65
N ILE A 108 -8.56 4.22 8.69
CA ILE A 108 -7.18 3.71 8.70
C ILE A 108 -6.22 4.89 8.66
N HIS A 109 -5.23 4.88 9.53
CA HIS A 109 -4.15 5.85 9.58
C HIS A 109 -2.86 5.17 9.11
N PHE A 110 -2.28 5.62 8.00
CA PHE A 110 -0.98 5.15 7.53
C PHE A 110 0.10 6.15 7.90
N TYR A 111 1.13 5.66 8.58
CA TYR A 111 2.32 6.41 8.96
C TYR A 111 3.45 5.94 8.05
N LEU A 112 3.89 6.81 7.14
CA LEU A 112 4.82 6.49 6.06
C LEU A 112 6.16 7.20 6.29
N GLU A 113 7.25 6.46 6.33
CA GLU A 113 8.62 6.98 6.39
C GLU A 113 9.39 6.43 5.20
N ASN A 114 9.84 7.30 4.28
CA ASN A 114 10.55 6.92 3.06
C ASN A 114 9.92 5.72 2.31
N ALA A 115 8.60 5.79 2.06
CA ALA A 115 7.82 4.68 1.53
C ALA A 115 6.74 5.13 0.53
N ASP A 116 6.33 4.19 -0.32
CA ASP A 116 5.23 4.27 -1.26
C ASP A 116 4.09 3.33 -0.82
N LEU A 117 2.88 3.87 -0.65
CA LEU A 117 1.64 3.13 -0.42
C LEU A 117 0.80 3.12 -1.71
N PHE A 118 0.49 1.93 -2.22
CA PHE A 118 -0.21 1.77 -3.50
C PHE A 118 -1.68 1.40 -3.33
N SER A 119 -1.98 0.46 -2.42
CA SER A 119 -3.35 0.02 -2.12
C SER A 119 -3.46 -0.57 -0.71
N PHE A 120 -4.68 -0.61 -0.17
CA PHE A 120 -5.01 -1.06 1.19
C PHE A 120 -6.48 -1.48 1.29
#